data_AF-A0A380EMK4-F1
#
_entry.id   AF-A0A380EMK4-F1
#
_cell.length_a   1.000
_cell.length_b   1.000
_cell.length_c   1.000
_cell.angle_alpha   90.00
_cell.angle_beta   90.00
_cell.angle_gamma   90.00
#
_symmetry.space_group_name_H-M   'P 1'
#
loop_
_entity.id
_entity.type
_entity.pdbx_description
1 polymer ?
#
loop_
_entity_poly.entity_id
_entity_poly.type
_entity_poly.pdbx_seq_one_letter_code
_entity_poly.pdbx_strand_id
1 'polypeptide(L)'
;MVYNGFSPRTGAAASNHFEGGGFVRSNNEVDYPNLMFHFLPIAVRYDGQKAAVAHGYQVHVGPMYSNSRGSLKIKSKDPFEKPSIRFNYLSTEEDKKEWVEAIRVARNILSQKAMDPFNGGEISPGPEVQTDEEILDWVS
;
A
#
# COMPACT_ATOMS: atom_id res chain seq x y z
N MET A 1 40.08 -16.65 -15.49
CA MET A 1 40.04 -15.62 -14.43
C MET A 1 38.99 -16.07 -13.44
N VAL A 2 39.40 -16.44 -12.23
CA VAL A 2 38.51 -16.99 -11.19
C VAL A 2 37.71 -15.82 -10.61
N TYR A 3 36.37 -15.87 -10.70
CA TYR A 3 35.51 -14.89 -10.02
C TYR A 3 35.54 -15.20 -8.52
N ASN A 4 36.40 -14.50 -7.79
CA ASN A 4 36.32 -14.43 -6.35
C ASN A 4 35.06 -13.65 -5.98
N GLY A 5 34.18 -14.28 -5.20
CA GLY A 5 32.98 -13.67 -4.68
C GLY A 5 33.28 -12.49 -3.77
N PHE A 6 32.47 -11.43 -3.92
CA PHE A 6 31.92 -10.54 -2.90
C PHE A 6 31.21 -9.43 -3.69
N SER A 7 29.87 -9.51 -3.75
CA SER A 7 29.07 -8.41 -4.31
C SER A 7 29.34 -7.15 -3.50
N PRO A 8 29.67 -6.00 -4.12
CA PRO A 8 29.78 -4.76 -3.36
C PRO A 8 28.41 -4.50 -2.71
N ARG A 9 28.38 -4.13 -1.42
CA ARG A 9 27.16 -3.82 -0.66
C ARG A 9 26.51 -2.50 -1.11
N THR A 10 26.50 -2.26 -2.42
CA THR A 10 26.14 -0.99 -3.08
C THR A 10 25.46 -1.30 -4.41
N GLY A 11 24.64 -0.38 -4.91
CA GLY A 11 23.90 -0.52 -6.17
C GLY A 11 22.48 -1.07 -5.96
N ALA A 12 21.70 -1.15 -7.04
CA ALA A 12 20.26 -1.45 -6.98
C ALA A 12 19.93 -2.78 -6.27
N ALA A 13 20.77 -3.80 -6.43
CA ALA A 13 20.59 -5.10 -5.77
C ALA A 13 20.82 -5.08 -4.24
N ALA A 14 21.34 -3.97 -3.70
CA ALA A 14 21.51 -3.76 -2.26
C ALA A 14 20.36 -2.96 -1.62
N SER A 15 19.33 -2.57 -2.38
CA SER A 15 18.15 -1.86 -1.86
C SER A 15 16.93 -2.79 -1.75
N ASN A 16 16.09 -2.56 -0.73
CA ASN A 16 14.74 -3.14 -0.66
C ASN A 16 13.71 -2.33 -1.46
N HIS A 17 14.11 -1.16 -1.98
CA HIS A 17 13.32 -0.20 -2.76
C HIS A 17 12.22 0.56 -2.00
N PHE A 18 12.23 0.47 -0.67
CA PHE A 18 11.43 1.32 0.22
C PHE A 18 12.26 2.55 0.59
N GLU A 19 12.32 3.51 -0.33
CA GLU A 19 13.32 4.60 -0.30
C GLU A 19 12.86 5.82 0.51
N GLY A 20 11.58 5.87 0.87
CA GLY A 20 11.01 6.93 1.68
C GLY A 20 9.73 6.48 2.35
N GLY A 21 9.35 7.17 3.41
CA GLY A 21 8.09 6.91 4.10
C GLY A 21 7.67 8.07 4.97
N GLY A 22 6.45 7.99 5.48
CA GLY A 22 5.88 9.04 6.29
C GLY A 22 4.63 8.61 7.02
N PHE A 23 4.30 9.36 8.08
CA PHE A 23 3.10 9.19 8.86
C PHE A 23 2.25 10.45 8.73
N VAL A 24 0.98 10.28 8.37
CA VAL A 24 0.08 11.41 8.12
C VAL A 24 -1.23 11.18 8.88
N ARG A 25 -1.84 12.28 9.33
CA ARG A 25 -3.22 12.29 9.81
C ARG A 25 -4.16 12.32 8.61
N SER A 26 -5.09 11.39 8.53
CA SER A 26 -6.06 11.31 7.44
C SER A 26 -7.02 12.49 7.41
N ASN A 27 -7.33 13.05 8.59
CA ASN A 27 -8.21 14.19 8.79
C ASN A 27 -7.80 15.02 10.03
N ASN A 28 -8.58 16.04 10.38
CA ASN A 28 -8.34 16.87 11.57
C ASN A 28 -9.01 16.34 12.85
N GLU A 29 -9.74 15.22 12.77
CA GLU A 29 -10.47 14.60 13.89
C GLU A 29 -9.55 13.65 14.68
N VAL A 30 -8.56 13.04 14.02
CA VAL A 30 -7.58 12.17 14.67
C VAL A 30 -6.48 12.96 15.40
N ASP A 31 -6.15 12.52 16.60
CA ASP A 31 -5.15 13.18 17.47
C ASP A 31 -3.71 12.98 16.99
N TYR A 32 -3.43 11.87 16.31
CA TYR A 32 -2.10 11.48 15.85
C TYR A 32 -2.16 10.80 14.47
N PRO A 33 -1.03 10.72 13.74
CA PRO A 33 -1.00 10.07 12.44
C PRO A 33 -1.55 8.64 12.48
N ASN A 34 -2.49 8.35 11.60
CA ASN A 34 -3.18 7.06 11.48
C ASN A 34 -2.89 6.35 10.15
N LEU A 35 -2.27 7.04 9.20
CA LEU A 35 -1.83 6.47 7.93
C LEU A 35 -0.31 6.34 7.88
N MET A 36 0.17 5.21 7.36
CA MET A 36 1.58 4.98 7.04
C MET A 36 1.77 4.91 5.52
N PHE A 37 2.75 5.67 5.02
CA PHE A 37 3.14 5.68 3.62
C PHE A 37 4.53 5.10 3.44
N HIS A 38 4.69 4.28 2.41
CA HIS A 38 5.97 3.82 1.90
C HIS A 38 6.09 4.16 0.42
N PHE A 39 7.12 4.91 0.04
CA PHE A 39 7.38 5.30 -1.33
C PHE A 39 8.31 4.31 -2.02
N LEU A 40 7.91 3.87 -3.21
CA LEU A 40 8.67 2.96 -4.05
C LEU A 40 8.85 3.60 -5.43
N PRO A 41 10.09 3.91 -5.86
CA PRO A 41 10.38 4.45 -7.19
C PRO A 41 10.42 3.35 -8.26
N ILE A 42 9.45 2.43 -8.23
CA ILE A 42 9.32 1.32 -9.18
C ILE A 42 7.85 1.18 -9.59
N ALA A 43 7.62 0.95 -10.88
CA ALA A 43 6.36 0.44 -11.38
C ALA A 43 6.27 -1.07 -11.11
N VAL A 44 5.62 -1.46 -10.01
CA VAL A 44 5.39 -2.87 -9.65
C VAL A 44 3.91 -3.19 -9.81
N ARG A 45 3.61 -4.36 -10.38
CA ARG A 45 2.30 -5.00 -10.21
C ARG A 45 2.42 -6.14 -9.22
N TYR A 46 1.46 -6.24 -8.32
CA TYR A 46 1.40 -7.28 -7.30
C TYR A 46 0.96 -8.65 -7.84
N ASP A 47 0.50 -8.72 -9.09
CA ASP A 47 0.04 -9.94 -9.77
C ASP A 47 1.17 -10.71 -10.51
N GLY A 48 2.43 -10.27 -10.35
CA GLY A 48 3.60 -10.90 -10.98
C GLY A 48 3.76 -10.61 -12.47
N GLN A 49 2.90 -9.78 -13.07
CA GLN A 49 3.04 -9.33 -14.45
C GLN A 49 3.97 -8.12 -14.57
N LYS A 50 4.57 -7.93 -15.75
CA LYS A 50 5.30 -6.69 -16.05
C LYS A 50 4.32 -5.50 -15.96
N ALA A 51 4.75 -4.42 -15.31
CA ALA A 51 4.03 -3.16 -15.36
C ALA A 51 3.85 -2.72 -16.83
N ALA A 52 2.68 -2.16 -17.14
CA ALA A 52 2.37 -1.67 -18.49
C ALA A 52 3.21 -0.43 -18.88
N VAL A 53 3.99 0.11 -17.95
CA VAL A 53 4.83 1.29 -18.11
C VAL A 53 6.30 0.96 -17.82
N ALA A 54 7.21 1.57 -18.56
CA ALA A 54 8.65 1.37 -18.40
C ALA A 54 9.19 2.01 -17.11
N HIS A 55 8.57 3.09 -16.66
CA HIS A 55 8.94 3.84 -15.45
C HIS A 55 7.68 4.27 -14.70
N GLY A 56 7.77 4.32 -13.38
CA GLY A 56 6.69 4.76 -12.51
C GLY A 56 7.13 4.70 -11.05
N TYR A 57 6.30 5.25 -10.19
CA TYR A 57 6.43 5.16 -8.75
C TYR A 57 5.08 4.81 -8.15
N GLN A 58 5.09 4.34 -6.90
CA GLN A 58 3.90 4.05 -6.14
C GLN A 58 4.10 4.41 -4.67
N VAL A 59 2.99 4.55 -3.96
CA VAL A 59 2.97 4.60 -2.51
C VAL A 59 2.16 3.41 -1.99
N HIS A 60 2.72 2.66 -1.05
CA HIS A 60 1.90 1.77 -0.25
C HIS A 60 1.36 2.60 0.91
N VAL A 61 0.05 2.69 0.99
CA VAL A 61 -0.66 3.34 2.07
C VAL A 61 -1.45 2.30 2.85
N GLY A 62 -1.48 2.42 4.17
CA GLY A 62 -2.29 1.57 5.02
C GLY A 62 -2.73 2.30 6.29
N PRO A 63 -4.01 2.15 6.68
CA PRO A 63 -4.47 2.44 8.04
C PRO A 63 -3.65 1.67 9.08
N MET A 64 -3.25 2.34 10.16
CA MET A 64 -2.45 1.72 11.23
C MET A 64 -3.30 1.22 12.39
N TYR A 65 -4.53 1.72 12.54
CA TYR A 65 -5.36 1.50 13.73
C TYR A 65 -6.75 0.96 13.37
N SER A 66 -6.80 0.02 12.42
CA SER A 66 -8.05 -0.62 12.02
C SER A 66 -8.79 -1.21 13.22
N ASN A 67 -10.07 -0.84 13.36
CA ASN A 67 -10.96 -1.38 14.37
C ASN A 67 -11.69 -2.66 13.92
N SER A 68 -11.40 -3.14 12.70
CA SER A 68 -11.88 -4.42 12.19
C SER A 68 -11.28 -5.58 13.00
N ARG A 69 -12.14 -6.48 13.49
CA ARG A 69 -11.72 -7.62 14.32
C ARG A 69 -11.96 -8.93 13.59
N GLY A 70 -10.87 -9.65 13.35
CA GLY A 70 -10.88 -10.99 12.78
C GLY A 70 -11.04 -12.11 13.80
N SER A 71 -10.94 -13.34 13.33
CA SER A 71 -10.88 -14.56 14.15
C SER A 71 -9.91 -15.58 13.55
N LEU A 72 -9.22 -16.29 14.43
CA LEU A 72 -8.40 -17.46 14.13
C LEU A 72 -9.00 -18.66 14.86
N LYS A 73 -9.33 -19.74 14.16
CA LYS A 73 -9.89 -20.96 14.77
C LYS A 73 -9.15 -22.21 14.31
N ILE A 74 -8.80 -23.07 15.26
CA ILE A 74 -8.42 -24.45 14.95
C ILE A 74 -9.64 -25.17 14.39
N LYS A 75 -9.45 -25.96 13.34
CA LYS A 75 -10.53 -26.73 12.71
C LYS A 75 -10.54 -28.18 13.14
N SER A 76 -9.39 -28.72 13.54
CA SER A 76 -9.25 -30.09 14.02
C SER A 76 -8.13 -30.22 15.05
N LYS A 77 -7.91 -31.45 15.50
CA LYS A 77 -6.79 -31.83 16.38
C LYS A 77 -5.51 -32.16 15.61
N ASP A 78 -5.56 -32.23 14.28
CA ASP A 78 -4.38 -32.49 13.45
C ASP A 78 -3.52 -31.21 13.40
N PRO A 79 -2.28 -31.23 13.92
CA PRO A 79 -1.40 -30.06 13.89
C PRO A 79 -0.97 -29.65 12.48
N PHE A 80 -1.15 -30.51 11.46
CA PHE A 80 -0.85 -30.20 10.06
C PHE A 80 -2.02 -29.57 9.31
N GLU A 81 -3.23 -29.58 9.89
CA GLU A 81 -4.36 -28.90 9.29
C GLU A 81 -4.28 -27.38 9.53
N LYS A 82 -4.22 -26.60 8.43
CA LYS A 82 -4.19 -25.13 8.50
C LYS A 82 -5.44 -24.61 9.23
N PRO A 83 -5.33 -23.68 10.19
CA PRO A 83 -6.49 -23.09 10.86
C PRO A 83 -7.33 -22.25 9.90
N SER A 84 -8.57 -21.92 10.28
CA SER A 84 -9.33 -20.88 9.57
C SER A 84 -8.96 -19.50 10.08
N ILE A 85 -8.66 -18.58 9.16
CA ILE A 85 -8.33 -17.18 9.44
C ILE A 85 -9.37 -16.33 8.73
N ARG A 86 -9.98 -15.40 9.47
CA ARG A 86 -10.90 -14.40 8.91
C ARG A 86 -10.47 -13.04 9.43
N PHE A 87 -10.11 -12.10 8.56
CA PHE A 87 -9.61 -10.79 8.99
C PHE A 87 -10.72 -9.76 9.23
N ASN A 88 -11.83 -9.86 8.50
CA ASN A 88 -12.94 -8.89 8.53
C ASN A 88 -12.52 -7.46 8.18
N TYR A 89 -11.53 -7.26 7.30
CA TYR A 89 -11.23 -5.92 6.78
C TYR A 89 -12.48 -5.28 6.17
N LEU A 90 -12.58 -3.96 6.28
CA LEU A 90 -13.71 -3.15 5.80
C LEU A 90 -15.06 -3.52 6.43
N SER A 91 -15.06 -4.18 7.60
CA SER A 91 -16.29 -4.63 8.26
C SER A 91 -16.97 -3.56 9.11
N THR A 92 -16.29 -2.45 9.39
CA THR A 92 -16.82 -1.31 10.15
C THR A 92 -16.87 -0.08 9.27
N GLU A 93 -17.74 0.88 9.63
CA GLU A 93 -17.82 2.15 8.91
C GLU A 93 -16.57 3.01 9.09
N GLU A 94 -15.90 2.91 10.23
CA GLU A 94 -14.64 3.63 10.48
C GLU A 94 -13.51 3.10 9.59
N ASP A 95 -13.37 1.77 9.46
CA ASP A 95 -12.32 1.15 8.64
C ASP A 95 -12.52 1.50 7.15
N LYS A 96 -13.79 1.51 6.69
CA LYS A 96 -14.14 1.97 5.35
C LYS A 96 -13.79 3.45 5.14
N LYS A 97 -14.21 4.33 6.07
CA LYS A 97 -13.91 5.77 6.02
C LYS A 97 -12.40 6.01 5.93
N GLU A 98 -11.62 5.33 6.77
CA GLU A 98 -10.17 5.51 6.82
C GLU A 98 -9.47 5.08 5.53
N TRP A 99 -9.94 4.01 4.88
CA TRP A 99 -9.44 3.60 3.56
C TRP A 99 -9.75 4.61 2.45
N VAL A 100 -10.95 5.19 2.44
CA VAL A 100 -11.29 6.29 1.52
C VAL A 100 -10.35 7.48 1.72
N GLU A 101 -10.18 7.90 2.98
CA GLU A 101 -9.28 9.00 3.32
C GLU A 101 -7.82 8.69 2.93
N ALA A 102 -7.37 7.44 3.09
CA ALA A 102 -6.03 7.01 2.70
C ALA A 102 -5.75 7.26 1.21
N ILE A 103 -6.70 6.92 0.34
CA ILE A 103 -6.59 7.16 -1.10
C ILE A 103 -6.64 8.66 -1.42
N ARG A 104 -7.52 9.42 -0.76
CA ARG A 104 -7.61 10.87 -0.95
C ARG A 104 -6.32 11.58 -0.53
N VAL A 105 -5.72 11.19 0.60
CA VAL A 105 -4.43 11.72 1.07
C VAL A 105 -3.30 11.34 0.11
N ALA A 106 -3.26 10.09 -0.36
CA ALA A 106 -2.28 9.66 -1.36
C ALA A 106 -2.35 10.52 -2.63
N ARG A 107 -3.55 10.71 -3.19
CA ARG A 107 -3.77 11.57 -4.35
C ARG A 107 -3.36 13.01 -4.09
N ASN A 108 -3.68 13.57 -2.91
CA ASN A 108 -3.26 14.91 -2.54
C ASN A 108 -1.73 15.04 -2.52
N ILE A 109 -1.01 14.09 -1.91
CA ILE A 109 0.46 14.09 -1.86
C ILE A 109 1.06 13.96 -3.28
N LEU A 110 0.55 13.01 -4.07
CA LEU A 110 1.12 12.70 -5.39
C LEU A 110 0.76 13.72 -6.48
N SER A 111 -0.22 14.60 -6.23
CA SER A 111 -0.59 15.72 -7.09
C SER A 111 0.07 17.05 -6.69
N GLN A 112 0.94 17.07 -5.68
CA GLN A 112 1.69 18.28 -5.33
C GLN A 112 2.66 18.67 -6.45
N LYS A 113 2.88 19.98 -6.61
CA LYS A 113 3.76 20.57 -7.65
C LYS A 113 5.17 19.96 -7.72
N ALA A 114 5.71 19.50 -6.59
CA ALA A 114 7.02 18.85 -6.54
C ALA A 114 7.06 17.53 -7.33
N MET A 115 5.90 16.90 -7.55
CA MET A 115 5.76 15.64 -8.29
C MET A 115 5.48 15.86 -9.78
N ASP A 116 5.13 17.08 -10.23
CA ASP A 116 4.77 17.37 -11.63
C ASP A 116 5.77 16.81 -12.67
N PRO A 117 7.11 16.89 -12.48
CA PRO A 117 8.06 16.35 -13.45
C PRO A 117 8.02 14.82 -13.60
N PHE A 118 7.44 14.12 -12.61
CA PHE A 118 7.38 12.66 -12.54
C PHE A 118 5.95 12.13 -12.73
N ASN A 119 4.93 13.00 -12.65
CA ASN A 119 3.53 12.61 -12.68
C ASN A 119 3.04 12.39 -14.12
N GLY A 120 3.09 11.14 -14.58
CA GLY A 120 2.53 10.70 -15.86
C GLY A 120 1.03 10.42 -15.84
N GLY A 121 0.34 10.67 -14.71
CA GLY A 121 -1.05 10.29 -14.48
C GLY A 121 -1.19 9.10 -13.51
N GLU A 122 -2.33 9.03 -12.82
CA GLU A 122 -2.67 7.93 -11.94
C GLU A 122 -3.05 6.68 -12.75
N ILE A 123 -2.41 5.55 -12.47
CA ILE A 123 -2.69 4.25 -13.12
C ILE A 123 -3.65 3.40 -12.29
N SER A 124 -3.52 3.44 -10.97
CA SER A 124 -4.33 2.68 -10.02
C SER A 124 -4.49 3.51 -8.74
N PRO A 125 -5.70 3.62 -8.15
CA PRO A 125 -6.98 3.07 -8.64
C PRO A 125 -7.44 3.58 -10.00
N GLY A 126 -6.92 4.73 -10.44
CA GLY A 126 -7.22 5.33 -11.74
C GLY A 126 -8.15 6.55 -11.61
N PRO A 127 -8.11 7.47 -12.60
CA PRO A 127 -8.85 8.73 -12.56
C PRO A 127 -10.38 8.56 -12.63
N GLU A 128 -10.88 7.39 -12.99
CA GLU A 128 -12.31 7.07 -13.01
C GLU A 128 -12.88 6.69 -11.64
N VAL A 129 -12.04 6.30 -10.68
CA VAL A 129 -12.47 5.90 -9.32
C VAL A 129 -12.49 7.14 -8.43
N GLN A 130 -13.66 7.76 -8.22
CA GLN A 130 -13.78 9.08 -7.58
C GLN A 130 -14.68 9.09 -6.35
N THR A 131 -15.77 8.34 -6.36
CA THR A 131 -16.70 8.28 -5.21
C THR A 131 -16.13 7.41 -4.11
N ASP A 132 -16.66 7.58 -2.89
CA ASP A 132 -16.26 6.76 -1.76
C ASP A 132 -16.61 5.28 -2.02
N GLU A 133 -17.75 5.02 -2.65
CA GLU A 133 -18.15 3.67 -3.07
C GLU A 133 -17.21 3.07 -4.10
N GLU A 134 -16.81 3.82 -5.13
CA GLU A 134 -15.87 3.34 -6.15
C GLU A 134 -14.50 3.03 -5.52
N ILE A 135 -14.04 3.86 -4.59
CA ILE A 135 -12.80 3.63 -3.84
C ILE A 135 -12.91 2.37 -2.97
N LEU A 136 -14.05 2.18 -2.30
CA LEU A 136 -14.30 1.03 -1.44
C LEU A 136 -14.37 -0.28 -2.23
N ASP A 137 -15.03 -0.26 -3.40
CA ASP A 137 -15.10 -1.42 -4.30
C ASP A 137 -13.72 -1.78 -4.87
N TRP A 138 -12.85 -0.80 -5.09
CA TRP A 138 -11.49 -1.04 -5.56
C TRP A 138 -10.58 -1.65 -4.47
N VAL A 139 -10.74 -1.24 -3.21
CA VAL A 139 -9.88 -1.70 -2.10
C VAL A 139 -10.34 -3.02 -1.48
N SER A 140 -11.60 -3.42 -1.72
CA SER A 140 -12.19 -4.68 -1.21
C SER A 140 -11.70 -5.93 -1.95
#